data_AF-A0AAU9L682-F1
#
_entry.id   AF-A0AAU9L682-F1
#
_cell.length_a   1.000
_cell.length_b   1.000
_cell.length_c   1.000
_cell.angle_alpha   90.00
_cell.angle_beta   90.00
_cell.angle_gamma   90.00
#
_symmetry.space_group_name_H-M   'P 1'
#
loop_
_entity.id
_entity.type
_entity.pdbx_description
1 polymer ?
#
loop_
_entity_poly.entity_id
_entity_poly.type
_entity_poly.pdbx_seq_one_letter_code
_entity_poly.pdbx_strand_id
1 'polypeptide(L)'
;MATLFGSLPSAAMRNQGRNTALVSSIENGSDCALQWVYDDETSNCMHCNTPFTMITRKHHCRRCGNVVCHNCSPHKRRISSTDPFPMRVCNTCYTAVDEHFASLEWSGHSSAEIQNKPPNPVVEGRVHIGQLYVKVVEAIGLPSTDSITSDPFVRVMLTGKWSHGQEWGNDLKITKCTKKKSRTLNPRWHETFVYNVYAPGAELVFEVYNHGQLSQPTKLGEAIIPLSQIMDQRRHNKWLDLLLPEKLHRAGLNNDARAGRIHVLLHYKFSRMAEFCSYFSSEQDYVYEWPEFQAAQLYSNFWVLLDNLWPYLEVTWQILPTLNWEHPTHSFMCFALCVWLCLSLQWLPVVFHLALIAFVLRNYFELNFHSFATVGENKENKDQSGAANVNLENMSNASFRQYNLPSGFNHLMNKMTHVTVNQETKRTLQSVQNNMAWWSSIINHLELMFSWEDTFYTARILLYLIMSCVLHIVIPNKYLLLALVVYLFVQWTVPFMWLKHFISAIHQSIRSVVHQHRLQSSMAQADLNARPSRVMLSTGHHHLPDQPRTMRRTVSNASARAHARVSKKEEAFGAAASAISKRFVVSHEPSVYKKK
;
A
#
# COMPACT_ATOMS: atom_id res chain seq x y z
N MET A 1 -56.00 -23.49 55.27
CA MET A 1 -56.84 -24.62 55.67
C MET A 1 -57.86 -24.83 54.56
N ALA A 2 -57.54 -25.57 53.50
CA ALA A 2 -57.54 -27.04 53.38
C ALA A 2 -58.95 -27.64 53.39
N THR A 3 -59.45 -27.98 52.19
CA THR A 3 -60.35 -29.11 51.82
C THR A 3 -60.45 -29.08 50.28
N LEU A 4 -59.79 -29.88 49.44
CA LEU A 4 -59.61 -31.34 49.29
C LEU A 4 -60.86 -32.15 48.86
N PHE A 5 -60.75 -32.64 47.62
CA PHE A 5 -61.23 -33.88 46.99
C PHE A 5 -62.69 -34.08 46.55
N GLY A 6 -62.83 -34.38 45.24
CA GLY A 6 -63.96 -35.06 44.61
C GLY A 6 -63.59 -35.48 43.18
N SER A 7 -63.54 -36.77 42.92
CA SER A 7 -62.88 -37.51 41.83
C SER A 7 -63.68 -37.66 40.50
N LEU A 8 -62.93 -37.96 39.43
CA LEU A 8 -63.27 -38.35 38.04
C LEU A 8 -64.38 -39.42 37.87
N PRO A 9 -65.01 -39.50 36.66
CA PRO A 9 -64.63 -40.45 35.59
C PRO A 9 -64.76 -39.82 34.17
N SER A 10 -64.43 -40.40 33.01
CA SER A 10 -63.51 -41.45 32.51
C SER A 10 -63.56 -41.33 30.97
N ALA A 11 -62.39 -41.36 30.34
CA ALA A 11 -62.04 -41.73 28.96
C ALA A 11 -63.09 -41.73 27.81
N ALA A 12 -62.78 -40.97 26.74
CA ALA A 12 -62.83 -41.47 25.35
C ALA A 12 -61.90 -40.67 24.41
N MET A 13 -61.14 -41.41 23.60
CA MET A 13 -60.11 -41.00 22.65
C MET A 13 -60.57 -39.99 21.58
N ARG A 14 -59.69 -39.04 21.20
CA ARG A 14 -59.06 -39.09 19.87
C ARG A 14 -57.83 -38.18 19.74
N ASN A 15 -56.75 -38.84 19.38
CA ASN A 15 -55.44 -38.32 19.01
C ASN A 15 -55.54 -37.59 17.66
N GLN A 16 -55.03 -36.36 17.55
CA GLN A 16 -54.44 -35.83 16.32
C GLN A 16 -53.58 -34.61 16.66
N GLY A 17 -52.26 -34.81 16.58
CA GLY A 17 -51.27 -33.83 16.98
C GLY A 17 -51.13 -32.64 16.05
N ARG A 18 -50.58 -31.56 16.60
CA ARG A 18 -49.68 -30.66 15.88
C ARG A 18 -48.79 -29.93 16.87
N ASN A 19 -47.50 -30.21 16.76
CA ASN A 19 -46.41 -29.53 17.41
C ASN A 19 -46.47 -28.02 17.12
N THR A 20 -46.54 -27.22 18.16
CA THR A 20 -46.23 -25.78 18.12
C THR A 20 -45.07 -25.55 19.08
N ALA A 21 -43.86 -25.38 18.53
CA ALA A 21 -42.72 -24.84 19.27
C ALA A 21 -42.65 -23.35 18.95
N LEU A 22 -43.21 -22.54 19.84
CA LEU A 22 -43.09 -21.08 19.84
C LEU A 22 -41.86 -20.73 20.69
N VAL A 23 -40.85 -20.10 20.10
CA VAL A 23 -39.76 -19.46 20.87
C VAL A 23 -40.23 -18.07 21.25
N SER A 24 -40.31 -17.83 22.56
CA SER A 24 -40.64 -16.56 23.19
C SER A 24 -39.50 -15.55 23.06
N SER A 25 -39.85 -14.29 22.87
CA SER A 25 -38.96 -13.15 23.09
C SER A 25 -39.42 -12.46 24.36
N ILE A 26 -38.56 -12.37 25.37
CA ILE A 26 -38.81 -11.61 26.59
C ILE A 26 -38.44 -10.16 26.32
N GLU A 27 -39.39 -9.24 26.53
CA GLU A 27 -39.22 -8.15 27.51
C GLU A 27 -40.57 -7.51 27.88
N ASN A 28 -40.94 -7.74 29.14
CA ASN A 28 -41.88 -7.03 30.01
C ASN A 28 -43.33 -6.80 29.55
N GLY A 29 -44.24 -7.64 30.05
CA GLY A 29 -45.39 -7.11 30.79
C GLY A 29 -46.79 -7.29 30.20
N SER A 30 -47.08 -8.35 29.45
CA SER A 30 -48.42 -8.97 29.34
C SER A 30 -48.36 -10.15 28.38
N ASP A 31 -48.56 -11.37 28.88
CA ASP A 31 -48.77 -12.58 28.05
C ASP A 31 -50.04 -12.41 27.22
N CYS A 32 -49.91 -11.85 26.02
CA CYS A 32 -50.95 -11.96 25.00
C CYS A 32 -50.39 -12.89 23.93
N ALA A 33 -50.78 -14.17 23.98
CA ALA A 33 -50.59 -15.09 22.88
C ALA A 33 -51.04 -14.39 21.58
N LEU A 34 -50.20 -14.37 20.55
CA LEU A 34 -50.57 -13.83 19.24
C LEU A 34 -51.81 -14.57 18.75
N GLN A 35 -52.97 -13.95 18.92
CA GLN A 35 -54.26 -14.56 18.70
C GLN A 35 -54.50 -14.66 17.19
N TRP A 36 -54.68 -15.89 16.70
CA TRP A 36 -55.10 -16.11 15.32
C TRP A 36 -56.49 -15.50 15.14
N VAL A 37 -56.60 -14.48 14.30
CA VAL A 37 -57.87 -13.77 14.08
C VAL A 37 -58.76 -14.64 13.20
N TYR A 38 -59.99 -14.91 13.67
CA TYR A 38 -60.94 -15.69 12.89
C TYR A 38 -61.43 -14.88 11.70
N ASP A 39 -61.70 -15.55 10.57
CA ASP A 39 -62.11 -14.87 9.35
C ASP A 39 -63.39 -14.04 9.55
N ASP A 40 -64.29 -14.47 10.43
CA ASP A 40 -65.58 -13.81 10.68
C ASP A 40 -65.44 -12.51 11.49
N GLU A 41 -64.30 -12.29 12.14
CA GLU A 41 -64.04 -11.12 13.00
C GLU A 41 -63.50 -9.93 12.20
N THR A 42 -63.23 -10.08 10.90
CA THR A 42 -62.56 -9.06 10.09
C THR A 42 -63.18 -8.88 8.70
N SER A 43 -63.76 -7.70 8.44
CA SER A 43 -64.34 -7.32 7.14
C SER A 43 -63.35 -6.61 6.21
N ASN A 44 -62.21 -6.11 6.72
CA ASN A 44 -61.24 -5.29 6.00
C ASN A 44 -59.81 -5.77 6.24
N CYS A 45 -58.91 -5.58 5.27
CA CYS A 45 -57.50 -5.93 5.44
C CYS A 45 -56.86 -5.19 6.62
N MET A 46 -56.25 -5.91 7.56
CA MET A 46 -55.66 -5.33 8.78
C MET A 46 -54.38 -4.50 8.53
N HIS A 47 -53.92 -4.37 7.28
CA HIS A 47 -52.78 -3.50 6.92
C HIS A 47 -53.16 -2.31 6.05
N CYS A 48 -54.00 -2.52 5.03
CA CYS A 48 -54.35 -1.46 4.07
C CYS A 48 -55.83 -1.05 4.15
N ASN A 49 -56.59 -1.63 5.09
CA ASN A 49 -58.00 -1.37 5.35
C ASN A 49 -58.97 -1.60 4.17
N THR A 50 -58.50 -2.21 3.08
CA THR A 50 -59.35 -2.54 1.91
C THR A 50 -60.41 -3.58 2.30
N PRO A 51 -61.70 -3.37 1.97
CA PRO A 51 -62.76 -4.33 2.29
C PRO A 51 -62.56 -5.65 1.55
N PHE A 52 -62.83 -6.75 2.26
CA PHE A 52 -62.84 -8.08 1.66
C PHE A 52 -64.15 -8.28 0.88
N THR A 53 -64.03 -8.80 -0.33
CA THR A 53 -65.13 -9.03 -1.27
C THR A 53 -64.93 -10.40 -1.93
N MET A 54 -65.84 -10.82 -2.80
CA MET A 54 -65.67 -12.06 -3.58
C MET A 54 -64.39 -12.07 -4.44
N ILE A 55 -63.86 -10.89 -4.79
CA ILE A 55 -62.64 -10.73 -5.58
C ILE A 55 -61.42 -10.53 -4.67
N THR A 56 -61.55 -9.75 -3.58
CA THR A 56 -60.50 -9.56 -2.57
C THR A 56 -60.62 -10.60 -1.46
N ARG A 57 -59.98 -11.76 -1.65
CA ARG A 57 -60.00 -12.88 -0.69
C ARG A 57 -59.15 -12.61 0.56
N LYS A 58 -59.55 -13.21 1.68
CA LYS A 58 -58.86 -13.19 2.97
C LYS A 58 -57.63 -14.11 2.97
N HIS A 59 -56.53 -13.66 3.58
CA HIS A 59 -55.33 -14.46 3.80
C HIS A 59 -54.73 -14.17 5.18
N HIS A 60 -54.42 -15.20 5.98
CA HIS A 60 -53.69 -14.95 7.23
C HIS A 60 -52.17 -14.84 7.03
N CYS A 61 -51.54 -13.97 7.81
CA CYS A 61 -50.11 -14.04 8.05
C CYS A 61 -49.83 -15.20 9.02
N ARG A 62 -49.01 -16.16 8.61
CA ARG A 62 -48.68 -17.33 9.46
C ARG A 62 -47.74 -16.98 10.62
N ARG A 63 -47.20 -15.75 10.65
CA ARG A 63 -46.34 -15.24 11.73
C ARG A 63 -47.11 -14.42 12.78
N CYS A 64 -47.97 -13.49 12.38
CA CYS A 64 -48.71 -12.64 13.32
C CYS A 64 -50.22 -12.94 13.45
N GLY A 65 -50.78 -13.85 12.63
CA GLY A 65 -52.20 -14.23 12.69
C GLY A 65 -53.17 -13.28 11.99
N ASN A 66 -52.76 -12.06 11.61
CA ASN A 66 -53.63 -11.06 10.99
C ASN A 66 -54.22 -11.50 9.64
N VAL A 67 -55.47 -11.11 9.38
CA VAL A 67 -56.16 -11.28 8.08
C VAL A 67 -55.84 -10.12 7.15
N VAL A 68 -55.23 -10.43 6.01
CA VAL A 68 -54.64 -9.48 5.08
C VAL A 68 -54.98 -9.83 3.63
N CYS A 69 -54.92 -8.85 2.72
CA CYS A 69 -55.13 -9.09 1.29
C CYS A 69 -53.87 -9.64 0.61
N HIS A 70 -53.99 -10.04 -0.66
CA HIS A 70 -52.87 -10.53 -1.47
C HIS A 70 -51.72 -9.51 -1.55
N ASN A 71 -52.04 -8.23 -1.78
CA ASN A 71 -51.04 -7.16 -1.94
C ASN A 71 -50.26 -6.87 -0.65
N CYS A 72 -50.86 -7.14 0.51
CA CYS A 72 -50.20 -7.00 1.82
C CYS A 72 -49.46 -8.26 2.27
N SER A 73 -49.56 -9.36 1.51
CA SER A 73 -48.90 -10.64 1.80
C SER A 73 -48.38 -11.39 0.56
N PRO A 74 -47.71 -10.72 -0.41
CA PRO A 74 -47.22 -11.38 -1.63
C PRO A 74 -46.12 -12.41 -1.34
N HIS A 75 -45.44 -12.30 -0.19
CA HIS A 75 -44.26 -13.09 0.13
C HIS A 75 -44.56 -14.34 0.98
N LYS A 76 -43.71 -15.36 0.81
CA LYS A 76 -43.68 -16.57 1.65
C LYS A 76 -42.31 -16.71 2.29
N ARG A 77 -42.24 -17.13 3.54
CA ARG A 77 -41.00 -17.29 4.31
C ARG A 77 -41.11 -18.45 5.30
N ARG A 78 -39.98 -19.08 5.63
CA ARG A 78 -39.92 -20.04 6.76
C ARG A 78 -39.88 -19.23 8.05
N ILE A 79 -40.77 -19.56 9.00
CA ILE A 79 -40.91 -18.81 10.26
C ILE A 79 -40.00 -19.46 11.32
N SER A 80 -39.90 -20.78 11.28
CA SER A 80 -38.98 -21.60 12.06
C SER A 80 -38.06 -22.42 11.15
N SER A 81 -36.87 -22.78 11.65
CA SER A 81 -35.92 -23.65 10.97
C SER A 81 -36.44 -25.08 10.78
N THR A 82 -37.46 -25.48 11.55
CA THR A 82 -38.13 -26.78 11.48
C THR A 82 -39.31 -26.81 10.52
N ASP A 83 -39.73 -25.67 9.95
CA ASP A 83 -40.84 -25.64 9.00
C ASP A 83 -40.43 -26.31 7.68
N PRO A 84 -41.17 -27.29 7.15
CA PRO A 84 -40.79 -28.02 5.95
C PRO A 84 -40.88 -27.17 4.67
N PHE A 85 -41.73 -26.14 4.64
CA PHE A 85 -41.96 -25.28 3.47
C PHE A 85 -42.18 -23.80 3.87
N PRO A 86 -41.87 -22.83 2.98
CA PRO A 86 -42.16 -21.41 3.23
C PRO A 86 -43.67 -21.12 3.34
N MET A 87 -44.07 -20.40 4.38
CA MET A 87 -45.45 -20.04 4.68
C MET A 87 -45.74 -18.55 4.39
N ARG A 88 -46.99 -18.22 4.06
CA ARG A 88 -47.39 -16.85 3.73
C ARG A 88 -47.21 -15.90 4.93
N VAL A 89 -46.56 -14.77 4.71
CA VAL A 89 -46.37 -13.72 5.72
C VAL A 89 -46.73 -12.35 5.14
N CYS A 90 -47.17 -11.42 5.98
CA CYS A 90 -47.41 -10.05 5.56
C CYS A 90 -46.11 -9.26 5.38
N ASN A 91 -46.16 -8.11 4.69
CA ASN A 91 -45.00 -7.26 4.42
C ASN A 91 -44.27 -6.81 5.70
N THR A 92 -45.01 -6.47 6.76
CA THR A 92 -44.45 -6.08 8.07
C THR A 92 -43.71 -7.24 8.72
N CYS A 93 -44.31 -8.44 8.69
CA CYS A 93 -43.66 -9.63 9.22
C CYS A 93 -42.46 -10.07 8.37
N TYR A 94 -42.50 -9.86 7.05
CA TYR A 94 -41.43 -10.20 6.15
C TYR A 94 -40.17 -9.37 6.43
N THR A 95 -40.33 -8.06 6.61
CA THR A 95 -39.25 -7.10 6.91
C THR A 95 -38.68 -7.25 8.34
N ALA A 96 -39.53 -7.42 9.35
CA ALA A 96 -39.08 -7.59 10.74
C ALA A 96 -38.26 -8.89 10.98
N VAL A 97 -38.40 -9.91 10.13
CA VAL A 97 -37.54 -11.11 10.19
C VAL A 97 -36.13 -10.79 9.68
N ASP A 98 -35.98 -9.94 8.67
CA ASP A 98 -34.65 -9.55 8.16
C ASP A 98 -33.84 -8.84 9.25
N GLU A 99 -34.47 -7.97 10.03
CA GLU A 99 -33.83 -7.28 11.15
C GLU A 99 -33.51 -8.21 12.33
N HIS A 100 -34.42 -9.12 12.68
CA HIS A 100 -34.21 -10.03 13.82
C HIS A 100 -33.18 -11.13 13.53
N PHE A 101 -33.18 -11.73 12.33
CA PHE A 101 -32.11 -12.65 11.92
C PHE A 101 -30.77 -11.92 11.76
N ALA A 102 -30.76 -10.67 11.28
CA ALA A 102 -29.55 -9.86 11.28
C ALA A 102 -29.04 -9.50 12.69
N SER A 103 -29.93 -9.46 13.70
CA SER A 103 -29.57 -9.19 15.10
C SER A 103 -29.09 -10.43 15.88
N LEU A 104 -29.73 -11.59 15.70
CA LEU A 104 -29.40 -12.84 16.40
C LEU A 104 -28.20 -13.57 15.79
N GLU A 105 -27.91 -13.38 14.51
CA GLU A 105 -26.76 -14.02 13.86
C GLU A 105 -25.46 -13.21 13.98
N TRP A 106 -25.54 -11.95 14.42
CA TRP A 106 -24.37 -11.09 14.68
C TRP A 106 -23.82 -11.22 16.10
N SER A 107 -24.61 -11.77 17.03
CA SER A 107 -24.13 -12.20 18.36
C SER A 107 -23.39 -13.54 18.31
N GLY A 108 -23.07 -14.05 17.12
CA GLY A 108 -22.19 -15.19 16.86
C GLY A 108 -20.72 -14.94 17.27
N HIS A 109 -20.51 -14.29 18.40
CA HIS A 109 -19.31 -14.51 19.19
C HIS A 109 -19.31 -15.99 19.58
N SER A 110 -18.31 -16.74 19.12
CA SER A 110 -17.86 -17.86 19.93
C SER A 110 -17.61 -17.30 21.33
N SER A 111 -18.25 -17.85 22.36
CA SER A 111 -18.07 -17.44 23.76
C SER A 111 -16.60 -17.49 24.22
N ALA A 112 -15.69 -18.03 23.40
CA ALA A 112 -14.26 -18.03 23.63
C ALA A 112 -13.53 -16.71 23.28
N GLU A 113 -14.13 -15.78 22.51
CA GLU A 113 -13.39 -14.61 21.98
C GLU A 113 -13.71 -13.27 22.68
N ILE A 114 -14.76 -13.23 23.52
CA ILE A 114 -15.14 -12.03 24.30
C ILE A 114 -14.19 -11.80 25.51
N GLN A 115 -13.30 -12.74 25.83
CA GLN A 115 -12.37 -12.59 26.96
C GLN A 115 -11.07 -11.81 26.64
N ASN A 116 -10.88 -11.33 25.42
CA ASN A 116 -9.67 -10.55 25.11
C ASN A 116 -9.90 -9.06 25.37
N LYS A 117 -9.13 -8.54 26.33
CA LYS A 117 -8.76 -7.14 26.56
C LYS A 117 -8.89 -6.31 25.26
N PRO A 118 -9.40 -5.05 25.31
CA PRO A 118 -9.48 -4.21 24.12
C PRO A 118 -8.15 -4.29 23.34
N PRO A 119 -8.20 -4.56 22.02
CA PRO A 119 -6.98 -4.72 21.24
C PRO A 119 -6.11 -3.49 21.49
N ASN A 120 -4.84 -3.74 21.82
CA ASN A 120 -3.89 -2.68 22.11
C ASN A 120 -3.97 -1.65 20.96
N PRO A 121 -4.16 -0.34 21.21
CA PRO A 121 -4.39 0.64 20.14
C PRO A 121 -3.22 0.72 19.16
N VAL A 122 -2.06 0.22 19.57
CA VAL A 122 -0.89 0.00 18.72
C VAL A 122 -0.45 -1.46 18.82
N VAL A 123 -0.45 -2.16 17.69
CA VAL A 123 0.08 -3.52 17.56
C VAL A 123 1.24 -3.46 16.58
N GLU A 124 2.43 -3.91 17.00
CA GLU A 124 3.62 -3.96 16.14
C GLU A 124 3.98 -2.61 15.48
N GLY A 125 3.75 -1.49 16.19
CA GLY A 125 4.01 -0.14 15.67
C GLY A 125 2.93 0.44 14.75
N ARG A 126 1.80 -0.26 14.55
CA ARG A 126 0.68 0.17 13.71
C ARG A 126 -0.54 0.51 14.54
N VAL A 127 -1.22 1.59 14.16
CA VAL A 127 -2.46 2.03 14.80
C VAL A 127 -3.62 1.13 14.37
N HIS A 128 -4.35 0.58 15.34
CA HIS A 128 -5.56 -0.19 15.08
C HIS A 128 -6.73 0.74 14.74
N ILE A 129 -7.14 0.78 13.47
CA ILE A 129 -8.18 1.68 12.95
C ILE A 129 -9.59 1.19 13.34
N GLY A 130 -9.84 -0.11 13.25
CA GLY A 130 -11.18 -0.65 13.45
C GLY A 130 -11.31 -2.15 13.25
N GLN A 131 -12.51 -2.66 13.53
CA GLN A 131 -12.90 -4.05 13.33
C GLN A 131 -14.02 -4.16 12.31
N LEU A 132 -13.76 -4.91 11.25
CA LEU A 132 -14.70 -5.23 10.18
C LEU A 132 -15.26 -6.63 10.40
N TYR A 133 -16.58 -6.75 10.44
CA TYR A 133 -17.26 -8.03 10.47
C TYR A 133 -17.90 -8.29 9.11
N VAL A 134 -17.66 -9.49 8.58
CA VAL A 134 -18.05 -9.91 7.24
C VAL A 134 -18.78 -11.22 7.32
N LYS A 135 -20.05 -11.25 6.94
CA LYS A 135 -20.81 -12.50 6.80
C LYS A 135 -21.06 -12.82 5.34
N VAL A 136 -20.59 -13.97 4.91
CA VAL A 136 -20.84 -14.53 3.59
C VAL A 136 -22.09 -15.41 3.67
N VAL A 137 -23.18 -14.95 3.06
CA VAL A 137 -24.50 -15.60 3.20
C VAL A 137 -24.65 -16.68 2.14
N GLU A 138 -24.73 -16.27 0.88
CA GLU A 138 -24.97 -17.17 -0.26
C GLU A 138 -24.42 -16.59 -1.56
N ALA A 139 -24.30 -17.42 -2.59
CA ALA A 139 -24.08 -16.96 -3.96
C ALA A 139 -25.11 -17.62 -4.88
N ILE A 140 -25.42 -16.95 -5.99
CA ILE A 140 -26.38 -17.42 -6.99
C ILE A 140 -25.80 -17.33 -8.39
N GLY A 141 -26.19 -18.30 -9.23
CA GLY A 141 -25.90 -18.29 -10.66
C GLY A 141 -24.41 -18.42 -11.00
N LEU A 142 -23.64 -19.18 -10.21
CA LEU A 142 -22.21 -19.42 -10.48
C LEU A 142 -22.00 -20.24 -11.78
N PRO A 143 -20.87 -20.06 -12.48
CA PRO A 143 -20.61 -20.76 -13.72
C PRO A 143 -20.19 -22.22 -13.46
N SER A 144 -20.65 -23.13 -14.32
CA SER A 144 -20.22 -24.53 -14.30
C SER A 144 -18.91 -24.67 -15.09
N THR A 145 -17.89 -25.22 -14.43
CA THR A 145 -16.54 -25.46 -14.98
C THR A 145 -16.29 -26.97 -15.08
N ASP A 146 -16.95 -27.68 -15.99
CA ASP A 146 -16.61 -29.07 -16.40
C ASP A 146 -17.39 -30.22 -15.75
N SER A 147 -18.32 -29.96 -14.84
CA SER A 147 -19.28 -30.98 -14.37
C SER A 147 -20.61 -30.35 -14.06
N ILE A 148 -21.71 -31.12 -14.19
CA ILE A 148 -23.09 -30.71 -13.89
C ILE A 148 -23.23 -30.11 -12.48
N THR A 149 -22.21 -30.27 -11.62
CA THR A 149 -22.18 -29.82 -10.24
C THR A 149 -20.82 -29.20 -9.87
N SER A 150 -20.80 -27.96 -9.37
CA SER A 150 -19.60 -27.29 -8.84
C SER A 150 -19.52 -27.42 -7.32
N ASP A 151 -18.30 -27.33 -6.79
CA ASP A 151 -17.97 -27.42 -5.37
C ASP A 151 -17.44 -26.07 -4.85
N PRO A 152 -18.28 -25.02 -4.77
CA PRO A 152 -17.82 -23.67 -4.50
C PRO A 152 -17.41 -23.42 -3.05
N PHE A 153 -16.38 -22.58 -2.89
CA PHE A 153 -16.02 -21.91 -1.64
C PHE A 153 -15.58 -20.47 -1.95
N VAL A 154 -15.73 -19.59 -0.96
CA VAL A 154 -15.33 -18.18 -1.03
C VAL A 154 -14.06 -17.97 -0.21
N ARG A 155 -13.09 -17.26 -0.81
CA ARG A 155 -11.95 -16.65 -0.14
C ARG A 155 -12.24 -15.16 0.04
N VAL A 156 -12.17 -14.71 1.28
CA VAL A 156 -12.38 -13.31 1.67
C VAL A 156 -11.04 -12.73 2.11
N MET A 157 -10.55 -11.75 1.36
CA MET A 157 -9.25 -11.11 1.60
C MET A 157 -9.45 -9.65 2.01
N LEU A 158 -8.83 -9.25 3.11
CA LEU A 158 -8.60 -7.85 3.42
C LEU A 158 -7.22 -7.48 2.89
N THR A 159 -7.17 -6.55 1.94
CA THR A 159 -5.94 -6.10 1.26
C THR A 159 -6.01 -4.59 1.04
N GLY A 160 -5.03 -4.01 0.37
CA GLY A 160 -5.04 -2.61 -0.04
C GLY A 160 -3.81 -2.29 -0.86
N LYS A 161 -3.69 -1.03 -1.26
CA LYS A 161 -2.52 -0.49 -1.95
C LYS A 161 -1.93 0.65 -1.14
N TRP A 162 -0.60 0.73 -1.12
CA TRP A 162 0.12 1.90 -0.61
C TRP A 162 -0.04 3.08 -1.57
N SER A 163 0.34 4.29 -1.13
CA SER A 163 0.15 5.47 -1.96
C SER A 163 0.98 5.45 -3.25
N HIS A 164 2.12 4.76 -3.23
CA HIS A 164 2.94 4.44 -4.41
C HIS A 164 2.39 3.29 -5.28
N GLY A 165 1.17 2.80 -5.01
CA GLY A 165 0.46 1.83 -5.85
C GLY A 165 0.83 0.36 -5.63
N GLN A 166 1.83 0.05 -4.80
CA GLN A 166 2.19 -1.33 -4.47
C GLN A 166 1.12 -1.96 -3.57
N GLU A 167 0.77 -3.21 -3.85
CA GLU A 167 -0.11 -3.98 -2.97
C GLU A 167 0.51 -4.20 -1.59
N TRP A 168 -0.34 -4.28 -0.58
CA TRP A 168 0.10 -4.61 0.77
C TRP A 168 0.82 -5.96 0.83
N GLY A 169 1.89 -6.00 1.62
CA GLY A 169 2.62 -7.22 1.92
C GLY A 169 1.78 -8.25 2.69
N ASN A 170 2.34 -9.45 2.84
CA ASN A 170 1.71 -10.58 3.54
C ASN A 170 1.41 -10.30 5.02
N ASP A 171 2.02 -9.27 5.59
CA ASP A 171 1.86 -8.81 6.96
C ASP A 171 0.56 -8.04 7.20
N LEU A 172 0.01 -7.37 6.17
CA LEU A 172 -1.28 -6.68 6.24
C LEU A 172 -2.39 -7.44 5.50
N LYS A 173 -2.03 -8.24 4.50
CA LYS A 173 -2.98 -9.03 3.72
C LYS A 173 -3.52 -10.20 4.54
N ILE A 174 -4.78 -10.13 4.95
CA ILE A 174 -5.43 -11.19 5.74
C ILE A 174 -6.43 -11.94 4.86
N THR A 175 -6.25 -13.25 4.73
CA THR A 175 -7.11 -14.12 3.92
C THR A 175 -7.83 -15.15 4.80
N LYS A 176 -9.16 -15.25 4.67
CA LYS A 176 -9.97 -16.30 5.31
C LYS A 176 -10.85 -17.00 4.28
N CYS A 177 -11.15 -18.27 4.49
CA CYS A 177 -11.94 -19.07 3.55
C CYS A 177 -13.18 -19.64 4.23
N THR A 178 -14.29 -19.67 3.49
CA THR A 178 -15.50 -20.39 3.87
C THR A 178 -15.33 -21.90 3.67
N LYS A 179 -16.23 -22.70 4.26
CA LYS A 179 -16.31 -24.13 3.97
C LYS A 179 -16.81 -24.37 2.55
N LYS A 180 -16.25 -25.37 1.90
CA LYS A 180 -16.73 -25.87 0.61
C LYS A 180 -18.19 -26.35 0.73
N LYS A 181 -19.00 -26.00 -0.27
CA LYS A 181 -20.34 -26.58 -0.47
C LYS A 181 -20.29 -27.49 -1.67
N SER A 182 -20.70 -28.74 -1.49
CA SER A 182 -20.60 -29.72 -2.55
C SER A 182 -21.80 -29.65 -3.49
N ARG A 183 -21.53 -29.78 -4.79
CA ARG A 183 -22.49 -29.97 -5.86
C ARG A 183 -23.62 -28.94 -5.94
N THR A 184 -23.26 -27.66 -5.95
CA THR A 184 -24.25 -26.57 -6.06
C THR A 184 -23.68 -25.36 -6.80
N LEU A 185 -24.53 -24.74 -7.64
CA LEU A 185 -24.27 -23.44 -8.26
C LEU A 185 -24.88 -22.27 -7.47
N ASN A 186 -25.67 -22.60 -6.44
CA ASN A 186 -26.30 -21.64 -5.53
C ASN A 186 -25.95 -21.98 -4.07
N PRO A 187 -24.67 -21.90 -3.69
CA PRO A 187 -24.20 -22.26 -2.35
C PRO A 187 -24.71 -21.33 -1.26
N ARG A 188 -24.93 -21.89 -0.07
CA ARG A 188 -25.28 -21.17 1.16
C ARG A 188 -24.27 -21.48 2.25
N TRP A 189 -23.52 -20.46 2.68
CA TRP A 189 -22.46 -20.59 3.70
C TRP A 189 -22.94 -20.15 5.07
N HIS A 190 -23.44 -18.92 5.17
CA HIS A 190 -23.81 -18.27 6.44
C HIS A 190 -22.64 -18.24 7.43
N GLU A 191 -21.43 -17.97 6.93
CA GLU A 191 -20.21 -17.93 7.72
C GLU A 191 -19.77 -16.49 7.98
N THR A 192 -19.31 -16.20 9.20
CA THR A 192 -18.91 -14.87 9.64
C THR A 192 -17.43 -14.82 9.96
N PHE A 193 -16.78 -13.74 9.53
CA PHE A 193 -15.37 -13.47 9.71
C PHE A 193 -15.18 -12.10 10.35
N VAL A 194 -14.18 -11.96 11.21
CA VAL A 194 -13.78 -10.69 11.81
C VAL A 194 -12.39 -10.33 11.33
N TYR A 195 -12.19 -9.08 10.92
CA TYR A 195 -10.90 -8.54 10.48
C TYR A 195 -10.55 -7.31 11.29
N ASN A 196 -9.30 -7.21 11.74
CA ASN A 196 -8.74 -6.00 12.30
C ASN A 196 -8.11 -5.18 11.17
N VAL A 197 -8.45 -3.90 11.09
CA VAL A 197 -7.97 -2.97 10.06
C VAL A 197 -6.91 -2.07 10.66
N TYR A 198 -5.72 -2.05 10.05
CA TYR A 198 -4.55 -1.32 10.56
C TYR A 198 -4.04 -0.24 9.61
N ALA A 199 -4.51 -0.23 8.36
CA ALA A 199 -4.09 0.72 7.34
C ALA A 199 -5.31 1.30 6.61
N PRO A 200 -5.27 2.60 6.27
CA PRO A 200 -6.31 3.26 5.50
C PRO A 200 -6.25 2.80 4.04
N GLY A 201 -7.33 2.98 3.27
CA GLY A 201 -7.38 2.51 1.87
C GLY A 201 -7.53 0.99 1.74
N ALA A 202 -7.93 0.30 2.81
CA ALA A 202 -8.26 -1.11 2.79
C ALA A 202 -9.39 -1.44 1.80
N GLU A 203 -9.27 -2.57 1.14
CA GLU A 203 -10.23 -3.16 0.23
C GLU A 203 -10.57 -4.59 0.66
N LEU A 204 -11.85 -4.92 0.59
CA LEU A 204 -12.36 -6.25 0.86
C LEU A 204 -12.64 -6.96 -0.47
N VAL A 205 -11.91 -8.04 -0.71
CA VAL A 205 -11.98 -8.83 -1.95
C VAL A 205 -12.64 -10.18 -1.68
N PHE A 206 -13.67 -10.50 -2.44
CA PHE A 206 -14.37 -11.77 -2.43
C PHE A 206 -14.01 -12.54 -3.69
N GLU A 207 -13.24 -13.61 -3.56
CA GLU A 207 -12.93 -14.52 -4.66
C GLU A 207 -13.71 -15.82 -4.47
N VAL A 208 -14.54 -16.17 -5.46
CA VAL A 208 -15.26 -17.44 -5.46
C VAL A 208 -14.47 -18.44 -6.27
N TYR A 209 -14.19 -19.60 -5.67
CA TYR A 209 -13.42 -20.69 -6.27
C TYR A 209 -14.25 -21.95 -6.36
N ASN A 210 -13.97 -22.77 -7.38
CA ASN A 210 -14.42 -24.16 -7.46
C ASN A 210 -13.29 -25.09 -7.02
N HIS A 211 -13.58 -25.97 -6.06
CA HIS A 211 -12.60 -26.94 -5.56
C HIS A 211 -12.49 -28.15 -6.50
N GLY A 212 -11.43 -28.23 -7.29
CA GLY A 212 -11.10 -29.42 -8.11
C GLY A 212 -10.64 -30.58 -7.23
N GLN A 213 -11.07 -31.81 -7.55
CA GLN A 213 -10.65 -33.00 -6.79
C GLN A 213 -9.18 -33.39 -7.04
N LEU A 214 -8.61 -33.02 -8.20
CA LEU A 214 -7.25 -33.38 -8.64
C LEU A 214 -6.49 -32.19 -9.27
N SER A 215 -7.10 -31.00 -9.33
CA SER A 215 -6.55 -29.80 -9.96
C SER A 215 -6.56 -28.62 -8.97
N GLN A 216 -5.70 -27.62 -9.22
CA GLN A 216 -5.74 -26.39 -8.45
C GLN A 216 -7.13 -25.74 -8.53
N PRO A 217 -7.64 -25.11 -7.45
CA PRO A 217 -8.95 -24.48 -7.45
C PRO A 217 -9.09 -23.44 -8.57
N THR A 218 -10.16 -23.55 -9.37
CA THR A 218 -10.43 -22.63 -10.47
C THR A 218 -11.20 -21.42 -9.95
N LYS A 219 -10.71 -20.20 -10.23
CA LYS A 219 -11.39 -18.95 -9.86
C LYS A 219 -12.64 -18.80 -10.74
N LEU A 220 -13.81 -18.71 -10.12
CA LEU A 220 -15.11 -18.53 -10.79
C LEU A 220 -15.44 -17.05 -11.00
N GLY A 221 -15.13 -16.21 -10.02
CA GLY A 221 -15.33 -14.77 -10.13
C GLY A 221 -14.88 -14.00 -8.90
N GLU A 222 -14.89 -12.68 -9.02
CA GLU A 222 -14.38 -11.76 -8.00
C GLU A 222 -15.29 -10.55 -7.80
N ALA A 223 -15.41 -10.08 -6.56
CA ALA A 223 -16.03 -8.80 -6.22
C ALA A 223 -15.16 -8.04 -5.22
N ILE A 224 -15.07 -6.71 -5.36
CA ILE A 224 -14.22 -5.85 -4.54
C ILE A 224 -15.09 -4.75 -3.91
N ILE A 225 -14.89 -4.49 -2.61
CA ILE A 225 -15.49 -3.38 -1.89
C ILE A 225 -14.40 -2.57 -1.19
N PRO A 226 -14.12 -1.34 -1.62
CA PRO A 226 -13.31 -0.40 -0.86
C PRO A 226 -13.97 -0.10 0.50
N LEU A 227 -13.22 -0.18 1.60
CA LEU A 227 -13.79 0.05 2.94
C LEU A 227 -14.32 1.48 3.09
N SER A 228 -13.78 2.45 2.34
CA SER A 228 -14.28 3.83 2.28
C SER A 228 -15.78 3.93 1.96
N GLN A 229 -16.33 2.98 1.19
CA GLN A 229 -17.76 2.95 0.83
C GLN A 229 -18.67 2.49 1.98
N ILE A 230 -18.12 1.89 3.04
CA ILE A 230 -18.86 1.32 4.18
C ILE A 230 -18.44 1.95 5.51
N MET A 231 -17.80 3.12 5.46
CA MET A 231 -17.34 3.90 6.61
C MET A 231 -18.42 4.84 7.17
N ASP A 232 -19.60 4.30 7.40
CA ASP A 232 -20.77 5.01 7.96
C ASP A 232 -21.26 4.41 9.29
N GLN A 233 -20.55 3.41 9.83
CA GLN A 233 -20.91 2.62 11.02
C GLN A 233 -22.25 1.87 10.89
N ARG A 234 -22.85 1.84 9.69
CA ARG A 234 -24.11 1.15 9.46
C ARG A 234 -23.87 -0.30 9.07
N ARG A 235 -24.93 -1.10 9.17
CA ARG A 235 -24.97 -2.46 8.63
C ARG A 235 -25.31 -2.39 7.16
N HIS A 236 -24.48 -3.02 6.35
CA HIS A 236 -24.64 -3.12 4.91
C HIS A 236 -25.10 -4.52 4.56
N ASN A 237 -26.20 -4.61 3.81
CA ASN A 237 -26.71 -5.84 3.23
C ASN A 237 -26.64 -5.69 1.71
N LYS A 238 -25.67 -6.35 1.07
CA LYS A 238 -25.33 -6.11 -0.33
C LYS A 238 -25.30 -7.40 -1.15
N TRP A 239 -25.89 -7.32 -2.35
CA TRP A 239 -25.63 -8.25 -3.44
C TRP A 239 -24.55 -7.65 -4.34
N LEU A 240 -23.50 -8.40 -4.59
CA LEU A 240 -22.37 -7.99 -5.44
C LEU A 240 -22.33 -8.87 -6.69
N ASP A 241 -22.12 -8.24 -7.83
CA ASP A 241 -21.87 -8.95 -9.08
C ASP A 241 -20.43 -9.46 -9.11
N LEU A 242 -20.26 -10.72 -9.49
CA LEU A 242 -18.95 -11.35 -9.61
C LEU A 242 -18.41 -11.13 -11.03
N LEU A 243 -17.24 -10.52 -11.15
CA LEU A 243 -16.54 -10.33 -12.42
C LEU A 243 -15.82 -11.63 -12.81
N LEU A 244 -15.91 -12.03 -14.08
CA LEU A 244 -15.15 -13.19 -14.57
C LEU A 244 -13.66 -12.86 -14.69
N PRO A 245 -12.77 -13.82 -14.41
CA PRO A 245 -11.35 -13.69 -14.73
C PRO A 245 -11.13 -13.59 -16.25
N GLU A 246 -10.12 -12.83 -16.65
CA GLU A 246 -9.83 -12.53 -18.07
C GLU A 246 -9.65 -13.78 -18.94
N LYS A 247 -9.08 -14.84 -18.37
CA LYS A 247 -8.86 -16.14 -19.02
C LYS A 247 -10.16 -16.92 -19.33
N LEU A 248 -11.26 -16.56 -18.67
CA LEU A 248 -12.58 -17.18 -18.83
C LEU A 248 -13.53 -16.30 -19.67
N HIS A 249 -13.09 -15.14 -20.15
CA HIS A 249 -13.84 -14.38 -21.14
C HIS A 249 -13.98 -15.22 -22.41
N ARG A 250 -15.21 -15.65 -22.73
CA ARG A 250 -15.49 -16.31 -24.00
C ARG A 250 -15.41 -15.27 -25.11
N ALA A 251 -14.50 -15.47 -26.06
CA ALA A 251 -14.42 -14.66 -27.26
C ALA A 251 -15.77 -14.70 -28.01
N GLY A 252 -16.53 -13.59 -27.95
CA GLY A 252 -17.71 -13.40 -28.81
C GLY A 252 -19.06 -13.07 -28.15
N LEU A 253 -19.15 -12.76 -26.85
CA LEU A 253 -20.35 -12.11 -26.31
C LEU A 253 -19.99 -10.80 -25.61
N ASN A 254 -20.82 -9.78 -25.83
CA ASN A 254 -20.73 -8.42 -25.30
C ASN A 254 -20.24 -8.35 -23.84
N ASN A 255 -19.51 -7.27 -23.54
CA ASN A 255 -18.75 -6.89 -22.35
C ASN A 255 -19.42 -7.03 -20.95
N ASP A 256 -20.58 -7.68 -20.82
CA ASP A 256 -21.23 -8.00 -19.54
C ASP A 256 -20.72 -9.34 -18.98
N ALA A 257 -19.43 -9.40 -18.64
CA ALA A 257 -18.74 -10.56 -18.10
C ALA A 257 -19.08 -10.83 -16.62
N ARG A 258 -20.34 -11.18 -16.32
CA ARG A 258 -20.81 -11.48 -14.95
C ARG A 258 -20.89 -12.99 -14.71
N ALA A 259 -20.16 -13.47 -13.69
CA ALA A 259 -20.06 -14.89 -13.33
C ALA A 259 -21.23 -15.38 -12.47
N GLY A 260 -21.93 -14.45 -11.81
CA GLY A 260 -22.95 -14.73 -10.80
C GLY A 260 -23.03 -13.58 -9.80
N ARG A 261 -23.75 -13.77 -8.71
CA ARG A 261 -23.85 -12.77 -7.62
C ARG A 261 -23.59 -13.39 -6.26
N ILE A 262 -22.99 -12.63 -5.36
CA ILE A 262 -22.73 -13.02 -3.97
C ILE A 262 -23.45 -12.08 -3.01
N HIS A 263 -24.05 -12.65 -1.97
CA HIS A 263 -24.76 -11.94 -0.91
C HIS A 263 -23.91 -11.87 0.35
N VAL A 264 -23.67 -10.64 0.81
CA VAL A 264 -22.83 -10.37 1.98
C VAL A 264 -23.49 -9.40 2.95
N LEU A 265 -23.25 -9.61 4.24
CA LEU A 265 -23.58 -8.65 5.30
C LEU A 265 -22.29 -8.11 5.90
N LEU A 266 -22.15 -6.79 5.97
CA LEU A 266 -20.95 -6.12 6.45
C LEU A 266 -21.33 -5.13 7.54
N HIS A 267 -20.50 -5.01 8.57
CA HIS A 267 -20.51 -3.79 9.38
C HIS A 267 -19.13 -3.51 9.94
N TYR A 268 -18.73 -2.25 9.81
CA TYR A 268 -17.40 -1.79 10.10
C TYR A 268 -17.44 -0.83 11.28
N LYS A 269 -16.84 -1.24 12.39
CA LYS A 269 -16.64 -0.40 13.58
C LYS A 269 -15.25 0.19 13.53
N PHE A 270 -15.15 1.48 13.26
CA PHE A 270 -13.87 2.17 13.11
C PHE A 270 -13.78 3.45 13.96
N SER A 271 -12.56 3.95 14.15
CA SER A 271 -12.30 5.26 14.76
C SER A 271 -11.68 6.19 13.73
N ARG A 272 -12.34 7.32 13.45
CA ARG A 272 -11.80 8.38 12.59
C ARG A 272 -10.47 8.93 13.10
N MET A 273 -10.32 9.01 14.42
CA MET A 273 -9.07 9.45 15.03
C MET A 273 -7.96 8.41 14.83
N ALA A 274 -8.27 7.11 14.98
CA ALA A 274 -7.29 6.06 14.74
C ALA A 274 -6.90 5.95 13.26
N GLU A 275 -7.86 6.12 12.36
CA GLU A 275 -7.61 6.28 10.92
C GLU A 275 -6.66 7.46 10.67
N PHE A 276 -6.95 8.64 11.22
CA PHE A 276 -6.09 9.82 11.11
C PHE A 276 -4.67 9.55 11.63
N CYS A 277 -4.54 8.94 12.81
CA CYS A 277 -3.25 8.60 13.40
C CYS A 277 -2.48 7.54 12.60
N SER A 278 -3.18 6.61 11.93
CA SER A 278 -2.55 5.57 11.12
C SER A 278 -1.76 6.12 9.93
N TYR A 279 -2.14 7.29 9.39
CA TYR A 279 -1.39 7.98 8.33
C TYR A 279 0.00 8.47 8.77
N PHE A 280 0.23 8.62 10.08
CA PHE A 280 1.53 9.00 10.62
C PHE A 280 2.37 7.79 11.05
N SER A 281 1.80 6.59 10.99
CA SER A 281 2.57 5.35 11.16
C SER A 281 3.44 5.16 9.92
N SER A 282 4.65 4.62 10.09
CA SER A 282 5.58 4.43 8.96
C SER A 282 4.94 3.56 7.89
N GLU A 283 4.71 4.14 6.71
CA GLU A 283 4.41 3.40 5.49
C GLU A 283 5.54 2.39 5.24
N GLN A 284 5.20 1.21 4.72
CA GLN A 284 6.24 0.23 4.42
C GLN A 284 7.17 0.80 3.34
N ASP A 285 8.48 0.68 3.56
CA ASP A 285 9.46 1.09 2.56
C ASP A 285 9.15 0.40 1.22
N TYR A 286 9.09 1.18 0.14
CA TYR A 286 8.88 0.66 -1.20
C TYR A 286 10.00 -0.30 -1.57
N VAL A 287 9.70 -1.59 -1.61
CA VAL A 287 10.65 -2.61 -2.07
C VAL A 287 10.48 -2.73 -3.58
N TYR A 288 11.28 -1.98 -4.32
CA TYR A 288 11.35 -2.13 -5.78
C TYR A 288 12.19 -3.35 -6.14
N GLU A 289 11.56 -4.35 -6.75
CA GLU A 289 12.28 -5.49 -7.32
C GLU A 289 12.76 -5.11 -8.73
N TRP A 290 14.06 -4.84 -8.85
CA TRP A 290 14.62 -4.36 -10.11
C TRP A 290 14.58 -5.47 -11.19
N PRO A 291 14.06 -5.19 -12.39
CA PRO A 291 14.03 -6.16 -13.47
C PRO A 291 15.46 -6.50 -13.92
N GLU A 292 15.61 -7.66 -14.56
CA GLU A 292 16.84 -8.00 -15.26
C GLU A 292 17.21 -6.96 -16.33
N PHE A 293 18.50 -6.90 -16.69
CA PHE A 293 18.96 -6.02 -17.75
C PHE A 293 18.24 -6.31 -19.07
N GLN A 294 17.64 -5.27 -19.66
CA GLN A 294 17.02 -5.30 -20.97
C GLN A 294 17.46 -4.08 -21.75
N ALA A 295 18.08 -4.27 -22.91
CA ALA A 295 18.61 -3.16 -23.70
C ALA A 295 17.51 -2.17 -24.12
N ALA A 296 16.30 -2.69 -24.35
CA ALA A 296 15.14 -1.88 -24.67
C ALA A 296 14.75 -0.94 -23.52
N GLN A 297 14.76 -1.47 -22.30
CA GLN A 297 14.44 -0.70 -21.10
C GLN A 297 15.51 0.33 -20.79
N LEU A 298 16.79 0.02 -20.96
CA LEU A 298 17.88 0.99 -20.79
C LEU A 298 17.72 2.20 -21.72
N TYR A 299 17.43 1.96 -23.00
CA TYR A 299 17.19 3.04 -23.97
C TYR A 299 15.99 3.88 -23.58
N SER A 300 14.87 3.24 -23.21
CA SER A 300 13.68 3.95 -22.74
C SER A 300 14.01 4.80 -21.52
N ASN A 301 14.63 4.22 -20.49
CA ASN A 301 14.99 4.94 -19.26
C ASN A 301 15.91 6.15 -19.53
N PHE A 302 16.85 6.02 -20.47
CA PHE A 302 17.72 7.13 -20.86
C PHE A 302 16.93 8.30 -21.45
N TRP A 303 16.05 8.05 -22.40
CA TRP A 303 15.28 9.12 -23.05
C TRP A 303 14.27 9.75 -22.12
N VAL A 304 13.58 8.96 -21.29
CA VAL A 304 12.69 9.50 -20.26
C VAL A 304 13.46 10.38 -19.29
N LEU A 305 14.62 9.93 -18.80
CA LEU A 305 15.44 10.74 -17.91
C LEU A 305 15.93 12.03 -18.58
N LEU A 306 16.38 11.95 -19.84
CA LEU A 306 16.86 13.11 -20.58
C LEU A 306 15.73 14.13 -20.80
N ASP A 307 14.56 13.68 -21.21
CA ASP A 307 13.39 14.53 -21.44
C ASP A 307 12.94 15.20 -20.13
N ASN A 308 12.92 14.44 -19.03
CA ASN A 308 12.65 14.97 -17.69
C ASN A 308 13.71 15.99 -17.22
N LEU A 309 14.99 15.79 -17.58
CA LEU A 309 16.08 16.68 -17.21
C LEU A 309 16.21 17.90 -18.12
N TRP A 310 15.67 17.84 -19.34
CA TRP A 310 15.88 18.84 -20.37
C TRP A 310 15.57 20.27 -19.92
N PRO A 311 14.43 20.56 -19.25
CA PRO A 311 14.13 21.91 -18.79
C PRO A 311 15.17 22.44 -17.79
N TYR A 312 15.68 21.58 -16.92
CA TYR A 312 16.70 21.93 -15.93
C TYR A 312 18.05 22.15 -16.59
N LEU A 313 18.42 21.30 -17.55
CA LEU A 313 19.65 21.45 -18.31
C LEU A 313 19.67 22.77 -19.07
N GLU A 314 18.57 23.17 -19.70
CA GLU A 314 18.44 24.45 -20.39
C GLU A 314 18.70 25.63 -19.43
N VAL A 315 18.05 25.65 -18.26
CA VAL A 315 18.27 26.69 -17.26
C VAL A 315 19.72 26.71 -16.78
N THR A 316 20.31 25.53 -16.49
CA THR A 316 21.72 25.47 -16.06
C THR A 316 22.67 25.98 -17.14
N TRP A 317 22.39 25.68 -18.42
CA TRP A 317 23.19 26.13 -19.55
C TRP A 317 23.19 27.66 -19.68
N GLN A 318 22.07 28.32 -19.38
CA GLN A 318 21.97 29.78 -19.40
C GLN A 318 22.68 30.45 -18.21
N ILE A 319 22.66 29.82 -17.03
CA ILE A 319 23.23 30.39 -15.80
C ILE A 319 24.74 30.17 -15.70
N LEU A 320 25.23 29.01 -16.15
CA LEU A 320 26.60 28.56 -15.92
C LEU A 320 27.68 29.53 -16.44
N PRO A 321 27.58 30.15 -17.63
CA PRO A 321 28.54 31.15 -18.10
C PRO A 321 28.69 32.35 -17.15
N THR A 322 27.59 32.76 -16.50
CA THR A 322 27.57 33.87 -15.54
C THR A 322 28.22 33.48 -14.21
N LEU A 323 28.02 32.24 -13.75
CA LEU A 323 28.68 31.75 -12.53
C LEU A 323 30.18 31.47 -12.75
N ASN A 324 30.55 31.03 -13.94
CA ASN A 324 31.94 30.73 -14.34
C ASN A 324 32.77 31.98 -14.66
N TRP A 325 32.19 33.17 -14.57
CA TRP A 325 32.86 34.44 -14.92
C TRP A 325 33.34 34.51 -16.39
N GLU A 326 32.67 33.82 -17.32
CA GLU A 326 33.00 33.91 -18.76
C GLU A 326 32.83 35.35 -19.28
N HIS A 327 31.84 36.06 -18.75
CA HIS A 327 31.62 37.48 -18.98
C HIS A 327 31.74 38.25 -17.65
N PRO A 328 32.93 38.80 -17.33
CA PRO A 328 33.21 39.33 -15.99
C PRO A 328 32.29 40.47 -15.55
N THR A 329 31.92 41.36 -16.46
CA THR A 329 31.05 42.51 -16.18
C THR A 329 29.62 42.09 -15.88
N HIS A 330 29.04 41.20 -16.69
CA HIS A 330 27.70 40.65 -16.46
C HIS A 330 27.64 39.85 -15.16
N SER A 331 28.66 39.02 -14.92
CA SER A 331 28.79 38.20 -13.70
C SER A 331 28.89 39.06 -12.45
N PHE A 332 29.70 40.13 -12.50
CA PHE A 332 29.79 41.09 -11.39
C PHE A 332 28.48 41.83 -11.14
N MET A 333 27.81 42.31 -12.19
CA MET A 333 26.52 43.00 -12.06
C MET A 333 25.45 42.08 -11.47
N CYS A 334 25.41 40.81 -11.91
CA CYS A 334 24.51 39.80 -11.38
C CYS A 334 24.82 39.48 -9.91
N PHE A 335 26.10 39.30 -9.57
CA PHE A 335 26.55 39.10 -8.20
C PHE A 335 26.16 40.27 -7.28
N ALA A 336 26.43 41.52 -7.72
CA ALA A 336 26.10 42.72 -6.97
C ALA A 336 24.58 42.87 -6.77
N LEU A 337 23.78 42.56 -7.80
CA LEU A 337 22.33 42.54 -7.71
C LEU A 337 21.82 41.46 -6.74
N CYS A 338 22.34 40.24 -6.81
CA CYS A 338 21.97 39.17 -5.87
C CYS A 338 22.34 39.51 -4.42
N VAL A 339 23.52 40.09 -4.18
CA VAL A 339 23.94 40.57 -2.86
C VAL A 339 23.03 41.69 -2.37
N TRP A 340 22.74 42.67 -3.23
CA TRP A 340 21.83 43.77 -2.90
C TRP A 340 20.43 43.26 -2.56
N LEU A 341 19.88 42.32 -3.33
CA LEU A 341 18.59 41.69 -3.05
C LEU A 341 18.61 40.94 -1.70
N CYS A 342 19.66 40.18 -1.40
CA CYS A 342 19.80 39.47 -0.12
C CYS A 342 19.88 40.42 1.09
N LEU A 343 20.53 41.58 0.92
CA LEU A 343 20.68 42.58 1.98
C LEU A 343 19.43 43.46 2.13
N SER A 344 18.72 43.75 1.04
CA SER A 344 17.57 44.66 1.01
C SER A 344 16.25 43.96 1.29
N LEU A 345 16.07 42.70 0.86
CA LEU A 345 14.83 41.96 0.99
C LEU A 345 14.94 40.89 2.09
N GLN A 346 14.67 41.31 3.32
CA GLN A 346 14.64 40.40 4.48
C GLN A 346 13.64 39.25 4.30
N TRP A 347 12.57 39.48 3.53
CA TRP A 347 11.47 38.55 3.33
C TRP A 347 11.62 37.67 2.09
N LEU A 348 12.73 37.74 1.35
CA LEU A 348 12.89 37.00 0.09
C LEU A 348 12.68 35.47 0.25
N PRO A 349 13.23 34.79 1.28
CA PRO A 349 12.93 33.38 1.52
C PRO A 349 11.46 33.12 1.84
N VAL A 350 10.80 34.04 2.56
CA VAL A 350 9.39 33.94 2.95
C VAL A 350 8.49 34.08 1.71
N VAL A 351 8.76 35.06 0.83
CA VAL A 351 8.02 35.26 -0.42
C VAL A 351 8.11 34.03 -1.32
N PHE A 352 9.30 33.43 -1.45
CA PHE A 352 9.46 32.18 -2.20
C PHE A 352 8.64 31.02 -1.61
N HIS A 353 8.66 30.85 -0.28
CA HIS A 353 7.83 29.84 0.39
C HIS A 353 6.33 30.10 0.20
N LEU A 354 5.88 31.35 0.31
CA LEU A 354 4.48 31.73 0.08
C LEU A 354 4.05 31.46 -1.37
N ALA A 355 4.92 31.69 -2.35
CA ALA A 355 4.66 31.36 -3.75
C ALA A 355 4.51 29.84 -3.96
N LEU A 356 5.37 29.03 -3.34
CA LEU A 356 5.23 27.56 -3.37
C LEU A 356 3.94 27.09 -2.71
N ILE A 357 3.60 27.62 -1.53
CA ILE A 357 2.34 27.32 -0.84
C ILE A 357 1.14 27.70 -1.71
N ALA A 358 1.16 28.88 -2.33
CA ALA A 358 0.10 29.33 -3.23
C ALA A 358 -0.02 28.42 -4.47
N PHE A 359 1.09 27.94 -5.02
CA PHE A 359 1.08 26.97 -6.12
C PHE A 359 0.44 25.64 -5.70
N VAL A 360 0.82 25.09 -4.55
CA VAL A 360 0.21 23.86 -4.01
C VAL A 360 -1.29 24.04 -3.79
N LEU A 361 -1.70 25.17 -3.18
CA LEU A 361 -3.11 25.45 -2.92
C LEU A 361 -3.91 25.68 -4.20
N ARG A 362 -3.33 26.32 -5.22
CA ARG A 362 -3.98 26.46 -6.53
C ARG A 362 -4.31 25.09 -7.12
N ASN A 363 -3.35 24.15 -7.10
CA ASN A 363 -3.56 22.80 -7.63
C ASN A 363 -4.64 22.04 -6.83
N TYR A 364 -4.71 22.25 -5.51
CA TYR A 364 -5.80 21.71 -4.69
C TYR A 364 -7.18 22.20 -5.15
N PHE A 365 -7.32 23.51 -5.37
CA PHE A 365 -8.60 24.08 -5.76
C PHE A 365 -9.02 23.62 -7.16
N GLU A 366 -8.11 23.59 -8.14
CA GLU A 366 -8.39 23.09 -9.50
C GLU A 366 -9.00 21.67 -9.47
N LEU A 367 -8.40 20.74 -8.73
CA LEU A 367 -8.91 19.37 -8.61
C LEU A 367 -10.28 19.28 -7.94
N ASN A 368 -10.49 20.01 -6.85
CA ASN A 368 -11.76 19.98 -6.13
C ASN A 368 -12.88 20.68 -6.90
N PHE A 369 -12.59 21.75 -7.64
CA PHE A 369 -13.57 22.41 -8.50
C PHE A 369 -14.03 21.50 -9.65
N HIS A 370 -13.11 20.76 -10.29
CA HIS A 370 -13.48 19.76 -11.31
C HIS A 370 -14.34 18.62 -10.73
N SER A 371 -14.05 18.17 -9.51
CA SER A 371 -14.90 17.19 -8.81
C SER A 371 -16.29 17.74 -8.46
N PHE A 372 -16.40 19.02 -8.11
CA PHE A 372 -17.69 19.63 -7.76
C PHE A 372 -18.56 19.93 -8.99
N ALA A 373 -17.95 20.38 -10.10
CA ALA A 373 -18.65 20.69 -11.35
C ALA A 373 -19.30 19.43 -11.97
N THR A 374 -18.59 18.30 -11.93
CA THR A 374 -19.10 17.00 -12.43
C THR A 374 -20.22 16.40 -11.58
N VAL A 375 -20.33 16.80 -10.30
CA VAL A 375 -21.46 16.43 -9.43
C VAL A 375 -22.67 17.33 -9.67
N GLY A 376 -22.47 18.58 -10.11
CA GLY A 376 -23.53 19.52 -10.48
C GLY A 376 -24.28 19.12 -11.75
N GLU A 377 -23.57 18.71 -12.81
CA GLU A 377 -24.20 18.34 -14.09
C GLU A 377 -24.91 16.98 -14.06
N ASN A 378 -24.52 16.07 -13.16
CA ASN A 378 -25.18 14.76 -13.01
C ASN A 378 -26.57 14.82 -12.36
N LYS A 379 -27.01 16.01 -11.90
CA LYS A 379 -28.32 16.19 -11.27
C LYS A 379 -29.42 16.68 -12.22
N GLU A 380 -29.06 17.20 -13.39
CA GLU A 380 -30.04 17.72 -14.37
C GLU A 380 -30.29 16.80 -15.58
N ASN A 381 -29.43 15.82 -15.87
CA ASN A 381 -29.57 14.95 -17.06
C ASN A 381 -30.10 13.53 -16.80
N LYS A 382 -30.76 13.29 -15.66
CA LYS A 382 -31.51 12.05 -15.42
C LYS A 382 -32.95 12.19 -15.89
N ASP A 383 -33.14 12.38 -17.20
CA ASP A 383 -34.40 12.07 -17.91
C ASP A 383 -34.27 12.39 -19.42
N GLN A 384 -33.28 11.82 -20.13
CA GLN A 384 -33.41 11.50 -21.56
C GLN A 384 -32.17 10.77 -22.10
N SER A 385 -32.42 9.55 -22.59
CA SER A 385 -31.80 8.87 -23.74
C SER A 385 -30.27 8.84 -23.91
N GLY A 386 -29.77 7.62 -24.14
CA GLY A 386 -28.74 7.37 -25.14
C GLY A 386 -27.36 7.12 -24.58
N ALA A 387 -26.91 5.88 -24.69
CA ALA A 387 -25.56 5.45 -24.40
C ALA A 387 -24.54 6.26 -25.21
N ALA A 388 -23.85 7.18 -24.55
CA ALA A 388 -22.53 7.63 -24.96
C ALA A 388 -21.52 6.91 -24.05
N ASN A 389 -20.90 5.86 -24.59
CA ASN A 389 -19.67 5.30 -24.05
C ASN A 389 -18.60 6.38 -24.13
N VAL A 390 -18.50 7.20 -23.09
CA VAL A 390 -17.28 7.95 -22.81
C VAL A 390 -16.32 6.91 -22.23
N ASN A 391 -15.30 6.54 -23.02
CA ASN A 391 -14.21 5.68 -22.61
C ASN A 391 -13.52 6.29 -21.38
N LEU A 392 -13.99 5.89 -20.20
CA LEU A 392 -13.38 6.16 -18.89
C LEU A 392 -12.22 5.19 -18.64
N GLU A 393 -11.40 4.93 -19.66
CA GLU A 393 -10.16 4.15 -19.57
C GLU A 393 -8.91 5.02 -19.77
N ASN A 394 -9.06 6.32 -20.07
CA ASN A 394 -7.94 7.22 -20.36
C ASN A 394 -7.56 8.21 -19.23
N MET A 395 -8.15 8.12 -18.04
CA MET A 395 -7.74 8.97 -16.89
C MET A 395 -7.04 8.20 -15.75
N SER A 396 -6.85 6.88 -15.87
CA SER A 396 -6.09 6.08 -14.89
C SER A 396 -4.79 5.50 -15.45
N ASN A 397 -4.45 5.83 -16.70
CA ASN A 397 -3.16 5.50 -17.28
C ASN A 397 -2.49 6.81 -17.71
N ALA A 398 -1.87 7.51 -16.76
CA ALA A 398 -0.68 8.27 -17.08
C ALA A 398 0.35 7.24 -17.58
N SER A 399 0.23 6.84 -18.85
CA SER A 399 1.13 5.90 -19.49
C SER A 399 2.54 6.47 -19.33
N PHE A 400 3.32 5.82 -18.47
CA PHE A 400 4.72 6.15 -18.27
C PHE A 400 5.36 6.30 -19.66
N ARG A 401 5.92 7.48 -19.98
CA ARG A 401 6.48 7.75 -21.31
C ARG A 401 7.44 6.62 -21.65
N GLN A 402 7.15 5.87 -22.71
CA GLN A 402 7.96 4.72 -23.11
C GLN A 402 8.53 4.97 -24.51
N TYR A 403 9.86 4.98 -24.61
CA TYR A 403 10.53 5.14 -25.89
C TYR A 403 10.91 3.75 -26.41
N ASN A 404 10.33 3.39 -27.54
CA ASN A 404 10.61 2.13 -28.21
C ASN A 404 11.90 2.25 -29.04
N LEU A 405 12.71 1.19 -29.05
CA LEU A 405 13.80 1.11 -30.02
C LEU A 405 13.23 1.03 -31.44
N PRO A 406 14.00 1.48 -32.45
CA PRO A 406 13.70 1.22 -33.84
C PRO A 406 13.41 -0.27 -34.10
N SER A 407 12.36 -0.54 -34.88
CA SER A 407 11.89 -1.89 -35.20
C SER A 407 13.02 -2.75 -35.79
N GLY A 408 13.34 -3.88 -35.14
CA GLY A 408 14.42 -4.80 -35.52
C GLY A 408 15.61 -4.83 -34.55
N PHE A 409 15.81 -3.78 -33.74
CA PHE A 409 16.92 -3.72 -32.79
C PHE A 409 16.65 -4.42 -31.45
N ASN A 410 15.38 -4.54 -31.02
CA ASN A 410 15.04 -5.16 -29.73
C ASN A 410 15.55 -6.60 -29.59
N HIS A 411 15.27 -7.44 -30.58
CA HIS A 411 15.67 -8.85 -30.56
C HIS A 411 17.18 -9.01 -30.80
N LEU A 412 17.75 -8.19 -31.69
CA LEU A 412 19.19 -8.22 -32.00
C LEU A 412 20.03 -7.79 -30.79
N MET A 413 19.63 -6.72 -30.11
CA MET A 413 20.37 -6.17 -28.97
C MET A 413 20.25 -7.07 -27.74
N ASN A 414 19.07 -7.64 -27.46
CA ASN A 414 18.91 -8.59 -26.36
C ASN A 414 19.69 -9.91 -26.61
N LYS A 415 19.76 -10.37 -27.87
CA LYS A 415 20.54 -11.56 -28.23
C LYS A 415 22.05 -11.29 -28.24
N MET A 416 22.47 -10.11 -28.71
CA MET A 416 23.86 -9.69 -28.69
C MET A 416 24.34 -9.50 -27.24
N THR A 417 23.57 -8.82 -26.40
CA THR A 417 23.91 -8.60 -24.99
C THR A 417 24.01 -9.89 -24.18
N HIS A 418 23.25 -10.93 -24.53
CA HIS A 418 23.41 -12.25 -23.91
C HIS A 418 24.69 -12.98 -24.36
N VAL A 419 25.23 -12.67 -25.54
CA VAL A 419 26.35 -13.40 -26.17
C VAL A 419 27.68 -12.65 -26.07
N THR A 420 27.69 -11.32 -26.00
CA THR A 420 28.89 -10.49 -26.12
C THR A 420 29.32 -9.79 -24.83
N VAL A 421 28.50 -9.82 -23.78
CA VAL A 421 28.70 -9.00 -22.57
C VAL A 421 29.04 -9.89 -21.38
N ASN A 422 30.25 -9.72 -20.84
CA ASN A 422 30.69 -10.38 -19.61
C ASN A 422 29.68 -10.18 -18.46
N GLN A 423 29.62 -11.11 -17.51
CA GLN A 423 28.68 -11.02 -16.39
C GLN A 423 28.88 -9.76 -15.53
N GLU A 424 30.12 -9.25 -15.45
CA GLU A 424 30.43 -7.98 -14.79
C GLU A 424 29.85 -6.79 -15.54
N THR A 425 29.94 -6.75 -16.87
CA THR A 425 29.35 -5.68 -17.69
C THR A 425 27.83 -5.76 -17.74
N LYS A 426 27.21 -6.95 -17.66
CA LYS A 426 25.76 -7.08 -17.49
C LYS A 426 25.30 -6.45 -16.17
N ARG A 427 26.05 -6.65 -15.07
CA ARG A 427 25.74 -6.06 -13.76
C ARG A 427 25.88 -4.53 -13.76
N THR A 428 26.93 -3.98 -14.38
CA THR A 428 27.09 -2.52 -14.46
C THR A 428 25.99 -1.89 -15.32
N LEU A 429 25.65 -2.48 -16.46
CA LEU A 429 24.55 -2.01 -17.31
C LEU A 429 23.19 -2.10 -16.61
N GLN A 430 22.95 -3.17 -15.86
CA GLN A 430 21.75 -3.26 -15.01
C GLN A 430 21.73 -2.16 -13.95
N SER A 431 22.86 -1.89 -13.29
CA SER A 431 22.96 -0.79 -12.32
C SER A 431 22.68 0.56 -12.97
N VAL A 432 23.18 0.83 -14.18
CA VAL A 432 22.92 2.06 -14.92
C VAL A 432 21.44 2.16 -15.31
N GLN A 433 20.85 1.08 -15.85
CA GLN A 433 19.42 1.01 -16.19
C GLN A 433 18.55 1.37 -14.97
N ASN A 434 18.88 0.78 -13.82
CA ASN A 434 18.15 0.96 -12.58
C ASN A 434 18.31 2.38 -12.04
N ASN A 435 19.53 2.92 -12.04
CA ASN A 435 19.81 4.29 -11.61
C ASN A 435 19.06 5.32 -12.47
N MET A 436 18.99 5.12 -13.80
CA MET A 436 18.25 6.04 -14.69
C MET A 436 16.75 6.03 -14.41
N ALA A 437 16.15 4.84 -14.25
CA ALA A 437 14.76 4.71 -13.86
C ALA A 437 14.49 5.36 -12.50
N TRP A 438 15.38 5.17 -11.53
CA TRP A 438 15.26 5.78 -10.20
C TRP A 438 15.30 7.31 -10.26
N TRP A 439 16.26 7.90 -10.99
CA TRP A 439 16.33 9.36 -11.17
C TRP A 439 15.11 9.93 -11.90
N SER A 440 14.66 9.28 -12.98
CA SER A 440 13.46 9.71 -13.69
C SER A 440 12.24 9.66 -12.78
N SER A 441 12.13 8.59 -11.97
CA SER A 441 11.10 8.44 -10.96
C SER A 441 11.16 9.57 -9.94
N ILE A 442 12.32 9.93 -9.40
CA ILE A 442 12.45 11.06 -8.46
C ILE A 442 11.94 12.35 -9.07
N ILE A 443 12.33 12.67 -10.30
CA ILE A 443 11.91 13.90 -10.96
C ILE A 443 10.39 13.92 -11.12
N ASN A 444 9.79 12.81 -11.56
CA ASN A 444 8.33 12.69 -11.65
C ASN A 444 7.67 12.80 -10.27
N HIS A 445 8.26 12.19 -9.23
CA HIS A 445 7.76 12.30 -7.87
C HIS A 445 7.80 13.74 -7.36
N LEU A 446 8.83 14.53 -7.72
CA LEU A 446 8.88 15.96 -7.39
C LEU A 446 7.75 16.76 -8.06
N GLU A 447 7.27 16.36 -9.24
CA GLU A 447 6.10 16.97 -9.87
C GLU A 447 4.81 16.52 -9.17
N LEU A 448 4.71 15.22 -8.86
CA LEU A 448 3.59 14.62 -8.12
C LEU A 448 3.45 15.18 -6.69
N MET A 449 4.56 15.62 -6.07
CA MET A 449 4.56 16.30 -4.77
C MET A 449 3.57 17.46 -4.72
N PHE A 450 3.33 18.12 -5.86
CA PHE A 450 2.48 19.30 -5.96
C PHE A 450 1.15 19.04 -6.69
N SER A 451 0.91 17.84 -7.20
CA SER A 451 -0.27 17.51 -8.01
C SER A 451 -1.49 17.06 -7.22
N TRP A 452 -1.38 16.85 -5.89
CA TRP A 452 -2.46 16.31 -5.04
C TRP A 452 -3.05 14.97 -5.47
N GLU A 453 -2.40 14.24 -6.39
CA GLU A 453 -2.78 12.86 -6.74
C GLU A 453 -2.72 11.95 -5.50
N ASP A 454 -1.63 12.08 -4.73
CA ASP A 454 -1.56 11.58 -3.36
C ASP A 454 -1.82 12.73 -2.38
N THR A 455 -3.08 12.87 -1.98
CA THR A 455 -3.51 13.90 -1.03
C THR A 455 -2.72 13.90 0.28
N PHE A 456 -2.17 12.76 0.72
CA PHE A 456 -1.45 12.65 1.98
C PHE A 456 -0.02 13.13 1.87
N TYR A 457 0.68 12.70 0.82
CA TYR A 457 2.05 13.14 0.58
C TYR A 457 2.10 14.65 0.32
N THR A 458 1.23 15.18 -0.54
CA THR A 458 1.12 16.62 -0.81
C THR A 458 0.70 17.42 0.43
N ALA A 459 -0.21 16.92 1.27
CA ALA A 459 -0.59 17.60 2.52
C ALA A 459 0.57 17.65 3.54
N ARG A 460 1.36 16.58 3.67
CA ARG A 460 2.57 16.58 4.52
C ARG A 460 3.60 17.59 4.04
N ILE A 461 3.81 17.67 2.73
CA ILE A 461 4.71 18.65 2.10
C ILE A 461 4.21 20.07 2.36
N LEU A 462 2.90 20.32 2.21
CA LEU A 462 2.29 21.60 2.53
C LEU A 462 2.53 21.98 3.99
N LEU A 463 2.35 21.05 4.92
CA LEU A 463 2.62 21.29 6.35
C LEU A 463 4.09 21.61 6.60
N TYR A 464 5.02 20.86 6.00
CA TYR A 464 6.46 21.15 6.11
C TYR A 464 6.82 22.50 5.47
N LEU A 465 6.20 22.87 4.36
CA LEU A 465 6.37 24.19 3.74
C LEU A 465 5.88 25.31 4.66
N ILE A 466 4.73 25.13 5.33
CA ILE A 466 4.19 26.09 6.31
C ILE A 466 5.13 26.19 7.52
N MET A 467 5.56 25.07 8.09
CA MET A 467 6.50 25.05 9.22
C MET A 467 7.84 25.69 8.86
N SER A 468 8.39 25.39 7.68
CA SER A 468 9.59 26.03 7.15
C SER A 468 9.37 27.54 6.95
N CYS A 469 8.22 27.94 6.41
CA CYS A 469 7.87 29.36 6.25
C CYS A 469 7.87 30.09 7.60
N VAL A 470 7.22 29.52 8.64
CA VAL A 470 7.25 30.07 10.00
C VAL A 470 8.68 30.13 10.55
N LEU A 471 9.49 29.10 10.33
CA LEU A 471 10.89 29.09 10.76
C LEU A 471 11.70 30.20 10.09
N HIS A 472 11.45 30.49 8.81
CA HIS A 472 12.07 31.61 8.08
C HIS A 472 11.63 32.99 8.60
N ILE A 473 10.46 33.10 9.24
CA ILE A 473 10.00 34.33 9.91
C ILE A 473 10.74 34.51 11.24
N VAL A 474 10.93 33.41 11.99
CA VAL A 474 11.57 33.44 13.32
C VAL A 474 13.09 33.57 13.23
N ILE A 475 13.72 32.88 12.26
CA ILE A 475 15.16 32.85 12.09
C ILE A 475 15.54 33.66 10.85
N PRO A 476 16.27 34.78 10.99
CA PRO A 476 16.69 35.60 9.86
C PRO A 476 17.74 34.87 9.01
N ASN A 477 17.27 34.12 8.02
CA ASN A 477 18.08 33.28 7.12
C ASN A 477 18.80 34.05 6.01
N LYS A 478 18.73 35.40 6.01
CA LYS A 478 19.36 36.26 4.99
C LYS A 478 20.87 36.06 4.89
N TYR A 479 21.54 35.79 6.01
CA TYR A 479 22.99 35.55 6.03
C TYR A 479 23.37 34.19 5.45
N LEU A 480 22.52 33.19 5.63
CA LEU A 480 22.70 31.88 5.01
C LEU A 480 22.52 31.96 3.49
N LEU A 481 21.50 32.71 3.03
CA LEU A 481 21.29 32.98 1.62
C LEU A 481 22.45 33.80 1.02
N LEU A 482 22.93 34.82 1.74
CA LEU A 482 24.09 35.60 1.34
C LEU A 482 25.34 34.73 1.23
N ALA A 483 25.59 33.86 2.20
CA ALA A 483 26.71 32.91 2.17
C ALA A 483 26.62 31.97 0.96
N LEU A 484 25.41 31.49 0.63
CA LEU A 484 25.18 30.66 -0.57
C LEU A 484 25.48 31.44 -1.85
N VAL A 485 24.96 32.67 -2.01
CA VAL A 485 25.21 33.52 -3.18
C VAL A 485 26.70 33.79 -3.34
N VAL A 486 27.39 34.18 -2.26
CA VAL A 486 28.84 34.41 -2.27
C VAL A 486 29.57 33.13 -2.65
N TYR A 487 29.21 31.99 -2.07
CA TYR A 487 29.82 30.70 -2.43
C TYR A 487 29.63 30.36 -3.91
N LEU A 488 28.42 30.51 -4.45
CA LEU A 488 28.10 30.17 -5.84
C LEU A 488 28.93 30.97 -6.85
N PHE A 489 29.16 32.26 -6.60
CA PHE A 489 29.96 33.11 -7.48
C PHE A 489 31.46 32.99 -7.22
N VAL A 490 31.89 32.81 -5.97
CA VAL A 490 33.32 32.77 -5.63
C VAL A 490 33.95 31.42 -5.96
N GLN A 491 33.20 30.31 -5.92
CA GLN A 491 33.77 28.97 -6.09
C GLN A 491 34.47 28.73 -7.43
N TRP A 492 34.06 29.48 -8.46
CA TRP A 492 34.60 29.38 -9.82
C TRP A 492 35.77 30.35 -10.07
N THR A 493 36.08 31.21 -9.10
CA THR A 493 37.21 32.14 -9.22
C THR A 493 38.55 31.43 -9.03
N VAL A 494 39.57 31.85 -9.77
CA VAL A 494 40.93 31.30 -9.69
C VAL A 494 41.48 31.29 -8.24
N PRO A 495 41.35 32.37 -7.44
CA PRO A 495 41.84 32.39 -6.07
C PRO A 495 41.18 31.33 -5.18
N PHE A 496 39.87 31.12 -5.32
CA PHE A 496 39.14 30.13 -4.53
C PHE A 496 39.52 28.70 -4.92
N MET A 497 39.67 28.44 -6.22
CA MET A 497 40.13 27.14 -6.69
C MET A 497 41.52 26.81 -6.15
N TRP A 498 42.44 27.78 -6.15
CA TRP A 498 43.76 27.61 -5.55
C TRP A 498 43.68 27.32 -4.04
N LEU A 499 42.86 28.08 -3.30
CA LEU A 499 42.62 27.83 -1.89
C LEU A 499 42.06 26.42 -1.63
N LYS A 500 41.10 25.95 -2.43
CA LYS A 500 40.52 24.61 -2.32
C LYS A 500 41.58 23.53 -2.57
N HIS A 501 42.42 23.69 -3.59
CA HIS A 501 43.53 22.78 -3.86
C HIS A 501 44.56 22.78 -2.73
N PHE A 502 44.89 23.95 -2.18
CA PHE A 502 45.79 24.09 -1.05
C PHE A 502 45.26 23.40 0.21
N ILE A 503 43.99 23.60 0.56
CA ILE A 503 43.33 22.92 1.69
C ILE A 503 43.30 21.39 1.47
N SER A 504 42.97 20.95 0.25
CA SER A 504 42.99 19.53 -0.10
C SER A 504 44.39 18.94 0.02
N ALA A 505 45.41 19.67 -0.40
CA ALA A 505 46.81 19.26 -0.28
C ALA A 505 47.20 19.11 1.20
N ILE A 506 46.87 20.10 2.05
CA ILE A 506 47.09 20.01 3.50
C ILE A 506 46.40 18.79 4.10
N HIS A 507 45.13 18.56 3.76
CA HIS A 507 44.37 17.43 4.28
C HIS A 507 44.99 16.09 3.87
N GLN A 508 45.43 15.97 2.62
CA GLN A 508 46.15 14.79 2.14
C GLN A 508 47.50 14.62 2.85
N SER A 509 48.25 15.70 3.08
CA SER A 509 49.49 15.68 3.85
C SER A 509 49.27 15.21 5.29
N ILE A 510 48.24 15.72 5.97
CA ILE A 510 47.89 15.28 7.34
C ILE A 510 47.53 13.80 7.36
N ARG A 511 46.69 13.34 6.42
CA ARG A 511 46.34 11.91 6.32
C ARG A 511 47.55 11.02 6.07
N SER A 512 48.47 11.47 5.22
CA SER A 512 49.73 10.77 4.93
C SER A 512 50.59 10.65 6.19
N VAL A 513 50.76 11.74 6.94
CA VAL A 513 51.53 11.77 8.20
C VAL A 513 50.88 10.86 9.27
N VAL A 514 49.56 10.93 9.44
CA VAL A 514 48.82 10.06 10.36
C VAL A 514 48.96 8.60 9.96
N HIS A 515 48.93 8.29 8.66
CA HIS A 515 49.12 6.94 8.15
C HIS A 515 50.54 6.43 8.40
N GLN A 516 51.57 7.25 8.13
CA GLN A 516 52.96 6.93 8.46
C GLN A 516 53.16 6.68 9.95
N HIS A 517 52.57 7.52 10.82
CA HIS A 517 52.64 7.32 12.27
C HIS A 517 51.96 6.01 12.70
N ARG A 518 50.81 5.66 12.10
CA ARG A 518 50.14 4.37 12.35
C ARG A 518 51.00 3.19 11.90
N LEU A 519 51.62 3.26 10.73
CA LEU A 519 52.54 2.23 10.25
C LEU A 519 53.75 2.08 11.18
N GLN A 520 54.38 3.18 11.60
CA GLN A 520 55.49 3.16 12.54
C GLN A 520 55.09 2.56 13.90
N SER A 521 53.92 2.92 14.43
CA SER A 521 53.40 2.33 15.67
C SER A 521 53.13 0.83 15.53
N SER A 522 52.60 0.38 14.38
CA SER A 522 52.36 -1.03 14.09
C SER A 522 53.67 -1.82 13.95
N MET A 523 54.72 -1.23 13.36
CA MET A 523 56.03 -1.85 13.23
C MET A 523 56.74 -1.94 14.59
N ALA A 524 56.70 -0.88 15.40
CA ALA A 524 57.26 -0.89 16.75
C ALA A 524 56.59 -1.96 17.64
N GLN A 525 55.28 -2.17 17.48
CA GLN A 525 54.54 -3.18 18.23
C GLN A 525 54.81 -4.61 17.70
N ALA A 526 55.06 -4.76 16.41
CA ALA A 526 55.53 -6.02 15.83
C ALA A 526 56.96 -6.38 16.30
N ASP A 527 57.86 -5.41 16.40
CA ASP A 527 59.23 -5.60 16.93
C ASP A 527 59.24 -5.94 18.43
N LEU A 528 58.35 -5.34 19.22
CA LEU A 528 58.17 -5.68 20.63
C LEU A 528 57.66 -7.13 20.81
N ASN A 529 56.76 -7.57 19.93
CA ASN A 529 56.25 -8.95 19.94
C ASN A 529 57.24 -9.98 19.35
N ALA A 530 58.25 -9.53 18.59
CA ALA A 530 59.28 -10.38 18.00
C ALA A 530 60.52 -10.58 18.89
N ARG A 531 60.65 -9.85 20.02
CA ARG A 531 61.72 -10.07 20.99
C ARG A 531 61.42 -11.27 21.90
N PRO A 532 62.23 -12.35 21.90
CA PRO A 532 62.10 -13.39 22.90
C PRO A 532 62.55 -12.86 24.28
N SER A 533 61.69 -12.99 25.29
CA SER A 533 61.99 -12.71 26.69
C SER A 533 63.19 -13.55 27.16
N ARG A 534 64.37 -12.93 27.34
CA ARG A 534 65.46 -13.52 28.12
C ARG A 534 65.09 -13.40 29.60
N VAL A 535 64.60 -14.49 30.18
CA VAL A 535 64.56 -14.69 31.64
C VAL A 535 65.65 -15.68 32.02
N MET A 536 66.36 -15.35 33.11
CA MET A 536 67.55 -16.01 33.66
C MET A 536 67.31 -17.47 34.11
N LEU A 537 68.41 -18.23 34.18
CA LEU A 537 68.54 -19.60 34.69
C LEU A 537 68.08 -19.76 36.16
N SER A 538 67.51 -20.93 36.48
CA SER A 538 67.82 -21.69 37.70
C SER A 538 67.49 -23.18 37.53
N THR A 539 68.35 -24.01 38.10
CA THR A 539 68.48 -25.48 38.08
C THR A 539 67.43 -26.24 38.90
N GLY A 540 67.12 -27.49 38.50
CA GLY A 540 66.50 -28.50 39.37
C GLY A 540 65.89 -29.71 38.65
N HIS A 541 66.44 -30.91 38.88
CA HIS A 541 65.98 -32.23 38.40
C HIS A 541 64.72 -32.75 39.13
N HIS A 542 63.76 -33.37 38.41
CA HIS A 542 63.32 -34.79 38.51
C HIS A 542 61.86 -35.08 38.05
N HIS A 543 61.73 -36.22 37.35
CA HIS A 543 60.59 -37.16 37.18
C HIS A 543 59.30 -36.80 36.36
N LEU A 544 59.03 -37.69 35.38
CA LEU A 544 57.80 -37.99 34.60
C LEU A 544 56.69 -38.68 35.46
N PRO A 545 55.40 -38.88 35.04
CA PRO A 545 54.91 -39.16 33.67
C PRO A 545 53.52 -38.62 33.19
N ASP A 546 53.32 -38.76 31.87
CA ASP A 546 52.10 -39.10 31.07
C ASP A 546 50.96 -38.13 30.60
N GLN A 547 50.68 -38.26 29.28
CA GLN A 547 49.49 -37.93 28.42
C GLN A 547 49.26 -36.51 27.80
N PRO A 548 48.50 -36.36 26.68
CA PRO A 548 48.81 -36.78 25.30
C PRO A 548 48.78 -35.61 24.26
N ARG A 549 49.31 -35.86 23.06
CA ARG A 549 49.40 -34.92 21.92
C ARG A 549 48.04 -34.65 21.24
N THR A 550 47.66 -33.38 21.09
CA THR A 550 46.72 -32.93 20.04
C THR A 550 47.11 -31.57 19.42
N MET A 551 47.26 -31.58 18.08
CA MET A 551 47.35 -30.51 17.08
C MET A 551 47.48 -29.04 17.53
N ARG A 552 48.64 -28.41 17.26
CA ARG A 552 48.75 -26.96 17.07
C ARG A 552 48.84 -26.63 15.58
N ARG A 553 47.73 -26.10 15.06
CA ARG A 553 47.45 -25.74 13.66
C ARG A 553 48.29 -24.53 13.22
N THR A 554 48.80 -24.62 12.00
CA THR A 554 49.51 -23.61 11.22
C THR A 554 48.68 -22.33 11.01
N VAL A 555 48.93 -21.27 11.79
CA VAL A 555 48.29 -19.94 11.59
C VAL A 555 49.30 -18.80 11.35
N SER A 556 50.60 -18.99 11.60
CA SER A 556 51.58 -17.90 11.53
C SER A 556 52.01 -17.47 10.11
N ASN A 557 51.85 -18.31 9.09
CA ASN A 557 52.38 -18.00 7.74
C ASN A 557 51.38 -17.31 6.80
N ALA A 558 50.07 -17.35 7.10
CA ALA A 558 49.06 -16.75 6.25
C ALA A 558 48.94 -15.23 6.47
N SER A 559 49.01 -14.76 7.73
CA SER A 559 48.98 -13.32 8.01
C SER A 559 50.28 -12.65 7.55
N ALA A 560 51.44 -13.27 7.75
CA ALA A 560 52.73 -12.74 7.28
C ALA A 560 52.76 -12.54 5.75
N ARG A 561 52.20 -13.48 4.97
CA ARG A 561 52.07 -13.32 3.51
C ARG A 561 51.03 -12.27 3.11
N ALA A 562 49.97 -12.10 3.88
CA ALA A 562 48.99 -11.05 3.65
C ALA A 562 49.59 -9.66 3.93
N HIS A 563 50.32 -9.48 5.03
CA HIS A 563 51.04 -8.25 5.36
C HIS A 563 52.13 -7.92 4.33
N ALA A 564 52.89 -8.90 3.84
CA ALA A 564 53.88 -8.70 2.79
C ALA A 564 53.26 -8.29 1.43
N ARG A 565 52.06 -8.78 1.11
CA ARG A 565 51.32 -8.37 -0.11
C ARG A 565 50.74 -6.96 0.01
N VAL A 566 50.29 -6.56 1.21
CA VAL A 566 49.82 -5.20 1.48
C VAL A 566 50.98 -4.21 1.39
N SER A 567 52.12 -4.51 2.00
CA SER A 567 53.33 -3.69 1.94
C SER A 567 53.85 -3.46 0.51
N LYS A 568 53.86 -4.48 -0.36
CA LYS A 568 54.25 -4.31 -1.78
C LYS A 568 53.28 -3.43 -2.58
N LYS A 569 51.98 -3.47 -2.28
CA LYS A 569 51.00 -2.58 -2.93
C LYS A 569 51.14 -1.15 -2.44
N GLU A 570 51.47 -0.96 -1.17
CA GLU A 570 51.73 0.35 -0.56
C GLU A 570 53.02 0.99 -1.09
N GLU A 571 54.09 0.22 -1.28
CA GLU A 571 55.32 0.70 -1.96
C GLU A 571 55.05 1.13 -3.41
N ALA A 572 54.25 0.37 -4.15
CA ALA A 572 53.87 0.72 -5.52
C ALA A 572 53.05 2.02 -5.57
N PHE A 573 52.19 2.24 -4.58
CA PHE A 573 51.39 3.46 -4.45
C PHE A 573 52.26 4.68 -4.08
N GLY A 574 53.21 4.51 -3.16
CA GLY A 574 54.20 5.54 -2.80
C GLY A 574 55.11 5.92 -3.97
N ALA A 575 55.56 4.92 -4.75
CA ALA A 575 56.35 5.15 -5.97
C ALA A 575 55.56 5.90 -7.05
N ALA A 576 54.28 5.56 -7.25
CA ALA A 576 53.39 6.26 -8.17
C ALA A 576 53.13 7.72 -7.75
N ALA A 577 52.89 7.97 -6.46
CA ALA A 577 52.71 9.32 -5.92
C ALA A 577 53.99 10.17 -6.04
N SER A 578 55.16 9.58 -5.82
CA SER A 578 56.47 10.24 -6.00
C SER A 578 56.77 10.56 -7.48
N ALA A 579 56.39 9.67 -8.39
CA ALA A 579 56.52 9.89 -9.84
C ALA A 579 55.59 11.01 -10.35
N ILE A 580 54.37 11.13 -9.78
CA ILE A 580 53.44 12.21 -10.09
C ILE A 580 53.96 13.55 -9.55
N SER A 581 54.48 13.57 -8.32
CA SER A 581 55.08 14.77 -7.72
C SER A 581 56.27 15.31 -8.54
N LYS A 582 57.13 14.44 -9.08
CA LYS A 582 58.25 14.85 -9.95
C LYS A 582 57.82 15.44 -11.29
N ARG A 583 56.62 15.09 -11.80
CA ARG A 583 56.07 15.68 -13.05
C ARG A 583 55.53 17.10 -12.87
N PHE A 584 55.27 17.56 -11.64
CA PHE A 584 54.76 18.91 -11.38
C PHE A 584 55.86 19.94 -11.05
N VAL A 585 57.14 19.55 -10.99
CA VAL A 585 58.24 20.44 -10.58
C VAL A 585 59.06 21.01 -11.75
N VAL A 586 58.81 20.62 -13.01
CA VAL A 586 59.53 21.20 -14.16
C VAL A 586 58.58 21.50 -15.34
N SER A 587 58.21 22.78 -15.48
CA SER A 587 57.95 23.43 -16.78
C SER A 587 57.69 24.94 -16.61
N HIS A 588 58.72 25.68 -16.20
CA HIS A 588 58.84 27.10 -16.54
C HIS A 588 59.89 27.23 -17.65
N GLU A 589 59.46 27.25 -18.90
CA GLU A 589 60.22 27.90 -19.99
C GLU A 589 59.23 28.41 -21.07
N PRO A 590 59.42 29.62 -21.61
CA PRO A 590 58.43 30.27 -22.47
C PRO A 590 58.54 29.80 -23.92
N SER A 591 57.40 29.43 -24.52
CA SER A 591 57.32 29.00 -25.92
C SER A 591 57.45 30.19 -26.87
N VAL A 592 58.54 30.19 -27.65
CA VAL A 592 58.75 31.06 -28.80
C VAL A 592 57.79 30.66 -29.94
N TYR A 593 57.02 31.63 -30.41
CA TYR A 593 56.19 31.58 -31.62
C TYR A 593 56.97 31.04 -32.83
N LYS A 594 56.39 30.06 -33.54
CA LYS A 594 56.61 29.89 -34.98
C LYS A 594 55.28 29.69 -35.70
N LYS A 595 54.94 30.70 -36.51
CA LYS A 595 53.94 30.67 -37.58
C LYS A 595 54.19 29.48 -38.51
N LYS A 596 53.11 28.80 -38.89
CA LYS A 596 52.77 28.55 -40.30
C LYS A 596 51.28 28.35 -40.42
#